data_AF-A0A960JQ08-F1
#
_entry.id   AF-A0A960JQ08-F1
#
_cell.length_a   1.000
_cell.length_b   1.000
_cell.length_c   1.000
_cell.angle_alpha   90.00
_cell.angle_beta   90.00
_cell.angle_gamma   90.00
#
_symmetry.space_group_name_H-M   'P 1'
#
loop_
_entity.id
_entity.type
_entity.pdbx_description
1 polymer ?
#
loop_
_entity_poly.entity_id
_entity_poly.type
_entity_poly.pdbx_seq_one_letter_code
_entity_poly.pdbx_strand_id
1 'polypeptide(L)' 'MPHLDPTRHGAEELVGRRIKGPIVMLNLLQFREVADYSANPELAPEEAISGAEAFRRYAEHTMP' A
#
# COMPACT_ATOMS: atom_id res chain seq x y z
N MET A 1 8.20 8.34 11.31
CA MET A 1 8.42 8.03 9.88
C MET A 1 7.21 7.25 9.40
N PRO A 2 6.66 7.55 8.22
CA PRO A 2 5.54 6.75 7.68
C PRO A 2 6.00 5.31 7.39
N HIS A 3 5.16 4.33 7.72
CA HIS A 3 5.37 2.92 7.41
C HIS A 3 4.56 2.56 6.17
N LEU A 4 5.19 2.56 5.00
CA LEU A 4 4.53 2.29 3.71
C LEU A 4 4.82 0.87 3.22
N ASP A 5 6.10 0.49 3.21
CA ASP A 5 6.53 -0.84 2.76
C ASP A 5 6.89 -1.76 3.93
N PRO A 6 6.62 -3.07 3.81
CA PRO A 6 7.11 -4.05 4.78
C PRO A 6 8.64 -4.10 4.77
N THR A 7 9.24 -4.32 5.94
CA THR A 7 10.68 -4.60 6.00
C THR A 7 10.95 -6.04 5.60
N ARG A 8 12.14 -6.28 5.02
CA ARG A 8 12.60 -7.64 4.69
C ARG A 8 12.53 -8.58 5.90
N HIS A 9 12.99 -8.11 7.05
CA HIS A 9 12.96 -8.87 8.29
C HIS A 9 11.54 -9.25 8.72
N GLY A 10 10.58 -8.30 8.67
CA GLY A 10 9.19 -8.58 9.02
C GLY A 10 8.52 -9.60 8.08
N ALA A 11 8.86 -9.56 6.79
CA ALA A 11 8.39 -10.55 5.82
C ALA A 11 8.94 -11.95 6.12
N GLU A 12 10.23 -12.06 6.46
CA GLU A 12 10.86 -13.33 6.84
C GLU A 12 10.24 -13.93 8.11
N GLU A 13 9.98 -13.11 9.13
CA GLU A 13 9.30 -13.56 10.33
C GLU A 13 7.88 -14.06 10.06
N LEU A 14 7.09 -13.34 9.24
CA LEU A 14 5.73 -13.75 8.91
C LEU A 14 5.69 -15.11 8.20
N VAL A 15 6.56 -15.31 7.21
CA VAL A 15 6.68 -16.58 6.47
C VAL A 15 7.17 -17.70 7.39
N GLY A 16 8.14 -17.41 8.27
CA GLY A 16 8.73 -18.35 9.22
C GLY A 16 7.72 -18.95 10.21
N ARG A 17 6.63 -18.24 10.52
CA ARG A 17 5.57 -18.72 11.43
C ARG A 17 4.77 -19.91 10.90
N ARG A 18 4.85 -20.22 9.60
CA ARG A 18 4.17 -21.37 8.96
C ARG A 18 2.69 -21.50 9.35
N ILE A 19 1.99 -20.36 9.41
CA ILE A 19 0.58 -20.29 9.83
C ILE A 19 -0.28 -21.22 8.96
N LYS A 20 -1.12 -22.02 9.61
CA LYS A 20 -2.09 -22.91 8.96
C LYS A 20 -3.48 -22.27 9.04
N GLY A 21 -4.24 -22.40 7.95
CA GLY A 21 -5.57 -21.80 7.84
C GLY A 21 -5.55 -20.37 7.29
N PRO A 22 -6.70 -19.69 7.28
CA PRO A 22 -6.84 -18.38 6.67
C PRO A 22 -6.09 -17.30 7.47
N ILE A 23 -5.56 -16.31 6.75
CA ILE A 23 -4.93 -15.13 7.32
C ILE A 23 -5.81 -13.93 7.02
N VAL A 24 -6.12 -13.14 8.05
CA VAL A 24 -6.79 -11.85 7.90
C VAL A 24 -5.73 -10.77 7.80
N MET A 25 -5.63 -10.13 6.63
CA MET A 25 -4.74 -8.99 6.40
C MET A 25 -5.45 -7.69 6.82
N LEU A 26 -5.26 -7.28 8.08
CA LEU A 26 -5.81 -6.04 8.61
C LEU A 26 -5.04 -4.83 8.07
N ASN A 27 -5.74 -3.91 7.39
CA ASN A 27 -5.17 -2.67 6.88
C ASN A 27 -5.70 -1.48 7.69
N LEU A 28 -4.80 -0.67 8.24
CA LEU A 28 -5.10 0.62 8.86
C LEU A 28 -4.36 1.69 8.07
N LEU A 29 -5.11 2.52 7.35
CA LEU A 29 -4.56 3.46 6.37
C LEU A 29 -4.76 4.89 6.85
N GLN A 30 -3.69 5.68 6.80
CA GLN A 30 -3.74 7.12 6.96
C GLN A 30 -3.47 7.78 5.60
N PHE A 31 -4.50 8.34 4.99
CA PHE A 31 -4.37 8.99 3.69
C PHE A 31 -3.80 10.39 3.82
N ARG A 32 -2.96 10.77 2.86
CA ARG A 32 -2.54 12.16 2.66
C ARG A 32 -3.64 12.96 1.98
N GLU A 33 -3.69 14.26 2.25
CA GLU A 33 -4.59 15.19 1.55
C GLU A 33 -4.32 15.21 0.04
N VAL A 34 -3.03 15.17 -0.33
CA VAL A 34 -2.56 15.07 -1.72
C VAL A 34 -1.62 13.86 -1.83
N ALA A 35 -1.82 13.05 -2.86
CA ALA A 35 -0.98 11.89 -3.15
C ALA A 35 0.44 12.32 -3.56
N ASP A 36 1.43 11.59 -3.07
CA ASP A 36 2.85 11.85 -3.34
C ASP A 36 3.37 10.83 -4.37
N TYR A 37 3.58 11.30 -5.60
CA TYR A 37 4.11 10.53 -6.72
C TYR A 37 5.61 10.82 -6.96
N SER A 38 6.31 11.50 -6.05
CA SER A 38 7.72 11.88 -6.26
C SER A 38 8.65 10.71 -6.53
N ALA A 39 8.34 9.53 -5.99
CA ALA A 39 9.09 8.30 -6.22
C ALA A 39 8.83 7.67 -7.61
N ASN A 40 7.64 7.87 -8.17
CA ASN A 40 7.21 7.33 -9.47
C ASN A 40 6.45 8.40 -10.30
N PRO A 41 7.16 9.44 -10.78
CA PRO A 41 6.52 10.56 -11.48
C PRO A 41 5.76 10.15 -12.74
N GLU A 42 6.15 9.06 -13.39
CA GLU A 42 5.52 8.50 -14.58
C GLU A 42 4.11 7.95 -14.34
N LEU A 43 3.74 7.70 -13.09
CA LEU A 43 2.40 7.25 -12.69
C LEU A 43 1.50 8.42 -12.23
N ALA A 44 2.04 9.63 -12.18
CA ALA A 44 1.30 10.79 -11.69
C ALA A 44 0.17 11.18 -12.66
N PRO A 45 -1.04 11.45 -12.16
CA PRO A 45 -2.12 12.01 -12.98
C PRO A 45 -1.82 13.47 -13.41
N GLU A 46 -2.52 13.95 -14.43
CA GLU A 46 -2.39 15.33 -14.91
C GLU A 46 -2.77 16.37 -13.84
N GLU A 47 -3.78 16.08 -13.03
CA GLU A 47 -4.21 16.91 -11.90
C GLU A 47 -3.92 16.21 -10.57
N ALA A 48 -3.56 16.99 -9.54
CA ALA A 48 -3.30 16.46 -8.21
C ALA A 48 -4.56 15.79 -7.63
N ILE A 49 -4.39 14.57 -7.11
CA ILE A 49 -5.46 13.79 -6.48
C ILE A 49 -5.18 13.55 -5.00
N SER A 50 -6.21 13.21 -4.24
CA SER A 50 -6.07 12.84 -2.83
C SER A 50 -5.42 11.46 -2.67
N GLY A 51 -4.84 11.21 -1.49
CA GLY A 51 -4.28 9.90 -1.16
C GLY A 51 -5.32 8.77 -1.19
N ALA A 52 -6.58 9.08 -0.82
CA ALA A 52 -7.67 8.12 -0.88
C ALA A 52 -8.05 7.76 -2.34
N GLU A 53 -8.07 8.76 -3.22
CA GLU A 53 -8.32 8.57 -4.66
C GLU A 53 -7.20 7.77 -5.33
N ALA A 54 -5.94 8.06 -4.99
CA ALA A 54 -4.80 7.27 -5.46
C ALA A 54 -4.90 5.80 -5.01
N PHE A 55 -5.25 5.56 -3.73
CA PHE A 55 -5.42 4.20 -3.21
C PHE A 55 -6.59 3.45 -3.87
N ARG A 56 -7.71 4.14 -4.14
CA ARG A 56 -8.84 3.56 -4.88
C ARG A 56 -8.41 3.06 -6.26
N ARG A 57 -7.68 3.89 -7.01
CA ARG A 57 -7.12 3.49 -8.31
C ARG A 57 -6.21 2.28 -8.19
N TYR A 58 -5.32 2.26 -7.20
CA TYR A 58 -4.48 1.08 -6.93
C TYR A 58 -5.31 -0.19 -6.70
N ALA A 59 -6.35 -0.11 -5.87
CA ALA A 59 -7.22 -1.25 -5.59
C ALA A 59 -7.92 -1.74 -6.87
N GLU A 60 -8.43 -0.83 -7.70
CA GLU A 60 -9.06 -1.17 -8.98
C GLU A 60 -8.12 -1.90 -9.95
N HIS A 61 -6.84 -1.54 -9.98
CA HIS A 61 -5.85 -2.22 -10.85
C HIS A 61 -5.35 -3.56 -10.31
N THR A 62 -5.57 -3.84 -9.01
CA THR A 62 -5.10 -5.07 -8.36
C THR A 62 -6.19 -6.09 -8.08
N MET A 63 -7.46 -5.71 -8.30
CA MET A 63 -8.57 -6.66 -8.30
C MET A 63 -8.52 -7.57 -9.54
N PRO A 64 -8.93 -8.84 -9.42
CA PRO A 64 -8.99 -9.79 -10.53
C PRO A 64 -9.94 -9.39 -11.66
#